data_AF-A0A821TQH6-F1
#
_entry.id   AF-A0A821TQH6-F1
#
_cell.length_a   1.000
_cell.length_b   1.000
_cell.length_c   1.000
_cell.angle_alpha   90.00
_cell.angle_beta   90.00
_cell.angle_gamma   90.00
#
_symmetry.space_group_name_H-M   'P 1'
#
loop_
_entity.id
_entity.type
_entity.pdbx_description
1 polymer ?
#
loop_
_entity_poly.entity_id
_entity_poly.type
_entity_poly.pdbx_seq_one_letter_code
_entity_poly.pdbx_strand_id
1 'polypeptide(L)'
;MVIIVFSDTELDRFPPVYYLDDYDKCLLKPHAVYCTVDAYLVSDTPSDLLTIIQEYSQHRYTHFNHSYITYGVCLTSTCINYTNLDRKQNLEKCLNETLLKDYSLKARVRELSCAKRDEFQVDALDIVAAFIFFSILLINVIGTVDDVFSKEHSGT
;
A
#
# COMPACT_ATOMS: atom_id res chain seq x y z
N MET A 1 26.28 -8.97 -24.61
CA MET A 1 25.23 -8.29 -23.83
C MET A 1 24.08 -8.03 -24.78
N VAL A 2 22.97 -8.75 -24.62
CA VAL A 2 21.76 -8.53 -25.43
C VAL A 2 20.91 -7.50 -24.66
N ILE A 3 20.71 -6.33 -25.24
CA ILE A 3 19.76 -5.35 -24.73
C ILE A 3 18.43 -5.69 -25.39
N ILE A 4 17.48 -6.23 -24.62
CA ILE A 4 16.13 -6.49 -25.12
C ILE A 4 15.37 -5.17 -25.02
N VAL A 5 15.05 -4.57 -26.17
CA VAL A 5 14.18 -3.39 -26.26
C VAL A 5 12.75 -3.90 -26.36
N PHE A 6 11.96 -3.69 -25.32
CA PHE A 6 10.53 -4.03 -25.31
C PHE A 6 9.70 -2.87 -25.89
N SER A 7 8.68 -3.19 -26.69
CA SER A 7 7.72 -2.19 -27.18
C SER A 7 6.60 -1.96 -26.18
N ASP A 8 5.98 -0.78 -26.20
CA ASP A 8 4.88 -0.42 -25.28
C ASP A 8 3.72 -1.45 -25.33
N THR A 9 3.46 -2.03 -26.51
CA THR A 9 2.43 -3.06 -26.71
C THR A 9 2.72 -4.40 -26.04
N GLU A 10 3.99 -4.72 -25.76
CA GLU A 10 4.37 -5.92 -25.00
C GLU A 10 4.18 -5.70 -23.49
N LEU A 11 4.39 -4.47 -23.01
CA LEU A 11 4.16 -4.11 -21.60
C LEU A 11 2.67 -4.11 -21.23
N ASP A 12 1.77 -3.85 -22.18
CA ASP A 12 0.31 -3.95 -21.96
C ASP A 12 -0.14 -5.37 -21.56
N ARG A 13 0.69 -6.39 -21.80
CA ARG A 13 0.42 -7.78 -21.40
C ARG A 13 0.84 -8.08 -19.97
N PHE A 14 1.61 -7.20 -19.33
CA PHE A 14 2.09 -7.43 -17.97
C PHE A 14 0.98 -7.07 -16.99
N PRO A 15 0.84 -7.82 -15.88
CA PRO A 15 0.03 -7.36 -14.77
C PRO A 15 0.52 -5.98 -14.33
N PRO A 16 -0.39 -5.07 -13.95
CA PRO A 16 0.02 -3.79 -13.39
C PRO A 16 0.84 -4.04 -12.12
N VAL A 17 1.91 -3.28 -11.93
CA VAL A 17 2.74 -3.36 -10.70
C VAL A 17 1.95 -2.86 -9.50
N TYR A 18 1.18 -1.79 -9.69
CA TYR A 18 0.32 -1.23 -8.67
C TYR A 18 -1.13 -1.31 -9.13
N TYR A 19 -1.96 -1.97 -8.34
CA TYR A 19 -3.40 -2.00 -8.55
C TYR A 19 -4.08 -1.69 -7.21
N LEU A 20 -4.73 -0.53 -7.09
CA LEU A 20 -5.30 -0.08 -5.83
C LEU A 20 -6.81 0.16 -6.05
N ASP A 21 -7.63 -0.64 -5.38
CA ASP A 21 -9.06 -0.34 -5.22
C ASP A 21 -9.22 1.03 -4.53
N ASP A 22 -10.39 1.65 -4.72
CA ASP A 22 -10.68 2.95 -4.11
C ASP A 22 -10.77 2.82 -2.58
N TYR A 23 -9.71 3.24 -1.89
CA TYR A 23 -9.53 3.14 -0.44
C TYR A 23 -10.66 3.82 0.33
N ASP A 24 -10.94 5.08 0.00
CA ASP A 24 -11.95 5.87 0.70
C ASP A 24 -13.34 5.27 0.49
N LYS A 25 -13.69 4.92 -0.76
CA LYS A 25 -14.98 4.27 -1.04
C LYS A 25 -15.10 2.91 -0.37
N CYS A 26 -14.00 2.18 -0.21
CA CYS A 26 -14.00 0.93 0.53
C CYS A 26 -14.35 1.16 2.01
N LEU A 27 -13.61 2.02 2.70
CA LEU A 27 -13.74 2.24 4.14
C LEU A 27 -15.00 3.02 4.56
N LEU A 28 -15.69 3.66 3.61
CA LEU A 28 -17.02 4.22 3.85
C LEU A 28 -18.05 3.13 4.20
N LYS A 29 -17.87 1.90 3.73
CA LYS A 29 -18.79 0.80 4.00
C LYS A 29 -18.64 0.27 5.44
N PRO A 30 -19.74 -0.07 6.13
CA PRO A 30 -19.68 -0.61 7.48
C PRO A 30 -18.93 -1.95 7.50
N HIS A 31 -18.05 -2.13 8.48
CA HIS A 31 -17.20 -3.33 8.65
C HIS A 31 -16.24 -3.60 7.46
N ALA A 32 -15.95 -2.58 6.65
CA ALA A 32 -15.01 -2.73 5.56
C ALA A 32 -13.57 -2.92 6.04
N VAL A 33 -12.87 -3.79 5.30
CA VAL A 33 -11.45 -4.04 5.47
C VAL A 33 -10.80 -3.80 4.12
N TYR A 34 -9.81 -2.92 4.12
CA TYR A 34 -8.94 -2.67 2.97
C TYR A 34 -7.58 -3.29 3.26
N CYS A 35 -7.03 -4.06 2.33
CA CYS A 35 -5.72 -4.66 2.51
C CYS A 35 -4.77 -4.26 1.39
N THR A 36 -3.57 -3.84 1.76
CA THR A 36 -2.43 -3.70 0.85
C THR A 36 -1.60 -4.97 0.91
N VAL A 37 -1.32 -5.53 -0.26
CA VAL A 37 -0.67 -6.83 -0.44
C VAL A 37 0.54 -6.64 -1.33
N ASP A 38 1.68 -7.05 -0.81
CA ASP A 38 2.90 -7.15 -1.59
C ASP A 38 3.16 -8.60 -1.95
N ALA A 39 3.33 -8.89 -3.25
CA ALA A 39 3.47 -10.25 -3.74
C ALA A 39 4.46 -10.37 -4.89
N TYR A 40 4.98 -11.59 -5.06
CA TYR A 40 5.75 -11.95 -6.25
C TYR A 40 4.89 -12.72 -7.23
N LEU A 41 5.02 -12.41 -8.51
CA LEU A 41 4.43 -13.21 -9.59
C LEU A 41 5.14 -14.56 -9.68
N VAL A 42 4.35 -15.63 -9.69
CA VAL A 42 4.80 -17.02 -9.81
C VAL A 42 3.89 -17.77 -10.78
N SER A 43 4.34 -18.92 -11.27
CA SER A 43 3.50 -19.84 -12.03
C SER A 43 3.86 -21.27 -11.64
N ASP A 44 2.84 -22.14 -11.58
CA ASP A 44 3.03 -23.56 -11.29
C ASP A 44 3.46 -24.35 -12.52
N THR A 45 3.24 -23.78 -13.72
CA THR A 45 3.64 -24.34 -15.01
C THR A 45 4.64 -23.40 -15.68
N PRO A 46 5.44 -23.89 -16.64
CA PRO A 46 6.25 -23.01 -17.47
C PRO A 46 5.37 -21.91 -18.09
N SER A 47 5.78 -20.65 -17.90
CA SER A 47 5.05 -19.48 -18.38
C SER A 47 6.03 -18.55 -19.08
N ASP A 48 5.86 -18.42 -20.39
CA ASP A 48 6.67 -17.52 -21.22
C ASP A 48 6.53 -16.07 -20.74
N LEU A 49 5.31 -15.67 -20.33
CA LEU A 49 5.04 -14.34 -19.78
C LEU A 49 5.84 -14.08 -18.51
N LEU A 50 5.91 -15.05 -17.59
CA LEU A 50 6.69 -14.88 -16.35
C LEU A 50 8.19 -14.74 -16.65
N THR A 51 8.71 -15.54 -17.57
CA THR A 51 10.12 -15.46 -18.00
C THR A 51 10.44 -14.08 -18.57
N ILE A 52 9.59 -13.58 -19.46
CA ILE A 52 9.74 -12.27 -20.08
C ILE A 52 9.70 -11.15 -19.01
N ILE A 53 8.74 -11.20 -18.09
CA ILE A 53 8.62 -10.24 -16.99
C ILE A 53 9.91 -10.23 -16.15
N GLN A 54 10.46 -11.41 -15.84
CA GLN A 54 11.67 -11.54 -15.05
C GLN A 54 12.89 -11.00 -15.79
N GLU A 55 13.08 -11.33 -17.07
CA GLU A 55 14.17 -10.81 -17.90
C GLU A 55 14.14 -9.29 -18.03
N TYR A 56 12.94 -8.72 -18.24
CA TYR A 56 12.75 -7.27 -18.23
C TYR A 56 13.14 -6.65 -16.88
N SER A 57 12.71 -7.29 -15.79
CA SER A 57 12.95 -6.84 -14.42
C SER A 57 14.40 -6.99 -13.92
N GLN A 58 15.27 -7.72 -14.64
CA GLN A 58 16.68 -7.88 -14.27
C GLN A 58 17.47 -6.58 -14.47
N HIS A 59 17.06 -5.71 -15.38
CA HIS A 59 17.73 -4.45 -15.68
C HIS A 59 17.27 -3.33 -14.72
N ARG A 60 17.60 -3.47 -13.43
CA ARG A 60 17.12 -2.60 -12.34
C ARG A 60 17.50 -1.12 -12.45
N TYR A 61 18.50 -0.78 -13.26
CA TYR A 61 18.92 0.61 -13.45
C TYR A 61 17.98 1.41 -14.35
N THR A 62 17.23 0.73 -15.22
CA THR A 62 16.36 1.36 -16.22
C THR A 62 14.91 0.91 -16.09
N HIS A 63 14.64 -0.23 -15.44
CA HIS A 63 13.32 -0.83 -15.37
C HIS A 63 12.91 -1.13 -13.94
N PHE A 64 11.63 -0.87 -13.64
CA PHE A 64 11.00 -1.32 -12.42
C PHE A 64 10.92 -2.85 -12.40
N ASN A 65 10.87 -3.43 -11.20
CA ASN A 65 10.71 -4.87 -11.06
C ASN A 65 9.22 -5.24 -11.21
N HIS A 66 8.82 -5.63 -12.41
CA HIS A 66 7.45 -6.05 -12.72
C HIS A 66 7.10 -7.44 -12.17
N SER A 67 8.09 -8.21 -11.70
CA SER A 67 7.81 -9.48 -11.00
C SER A 67 7.31 -9.28 -9.57
N TYR A 68 7.42 -8.07 -9.02
CA TYR A 68 6.91 -7.69 -7.70
C TYR A 68 5.72 -6.76 -7.88
N ILE A 69 4.60 -7.10 -7.26
CA ILE A 69 3.35 -6.35 -7.39
C ILE A 69 2.84 -5.92 -6.01
N THR A 70 2.20 -4.76 -5.96
CA THR A 70 1.60 -4.17 -4.76
C THR A 70 0.14 -3.86 -5.02
N TYR A 71 -0.76 -4.67 -4.46
CA TYR A 71 -2.19 -4.62 -4.74
C TYR A 71 -2.95 -4.16 -3.48
N GLY A 72 -3.78 -3.14 -3.63
CA GLY A 72 -4.70 -2.65 -2.62
C GLY A 72 -6.09 -3.17 -2.93
N VAL A 73 -6.64 -4.01 -2.08
CA VAL A 73 -7.89 -4.72 -2.33
C VAL A 73 -8.91 -4.47 -1.24
N CYS A 74 -10.11 -4.10 -1.66
CA CYS A 74 -11.25 -3.95 -0.76
C CYS A 74 -11.91 -5.31 -0.54
N LEU A 75 -11.73 -5.90 0.64
CA LEU A 75 -12.18 -7.27 0.90
C LEU A 75 -13.71 -7.41 0.85
N THR A 76 -14.45 -6.35 1.17
CA THR A 76 -15.92 -6.39 1.14
C THR A 76 -16.53 -6.36 -0.25
N SER A 77 -15.78 -5.97 -1.30
CA SER A 77 -16.25 -5.96 -2.68
C SER A 77 -15.51 -6.94 -3.57
N THR A 78 -14.18 -6.92 -3.50
CA THR A 78 -13.30 -7.62 -4.45
C THR A 78 -13.06 -9.06 -4.02
N CYS A 79 -12.94 -9.31 -2.71
CA CYS A 79 -12.72 -10.64 -2.14
C CYS A 79 -13.83 -11.04 -1.16
N ILE A 80 -15.06 -11.19 -1.65
CA ILE A 80 -16.29 -11.39 -0.83
C ILE A 80 -16.20 -12.61 0.10
N ASN A 81 -15.47 -13.65 -0.28
CA ASN A 81 -15.28 -14.88 0.51
C ASN A 81 -14.12 -14.79 1.52
N TYR A 82 -13.59 -13.60 1.79
CA TYR A 82 -12.52 -13.42 2.75
C TYR A 82 -12.98 -13.74 4.17
N THR A 83 -12.18 -14.54 4.88
CA THR A 83 -12.35 -14.78 6.32
C THR A 83 -11.06 -14.42 7.07
N ASN A 84 -11.20 -14.00 8.33
CA ASN A 84 -10.06 -13.64 9.18
C ASN A 84 -9.25 -14.86 9.66
N LEU A 85 -9.80 -16.07 9.55
CA LEU A 85 -9.07 -17.32 9.74
C LEU A 85 -8.18 -17.50 8.51
N ASP A 86 -6.87 -17.32 8.69
CA ASP A 86 -5.84 -17.35 7.64
C ASP A 86 -5.93 -16.24 6.58
N ARG A 87 -5.83 -14.99 7.06
CA ARG A 87 -5.84 -13.75 6.24
C ARG A 87 -4.97 -13.86 4.98
N LYS A 88 -3.73 -14.34 5.14
CA LYS A 88 -2.76 -14.46 4.05
C LYS A 88 -3.20 -15.46 2.98
N GLN A 89 -3.65 -16.64 3.39
CA GLN A 89 -3.99 -17.72 2.45
C GLN A 89 -5.27 -17.42 1.67
N ASN A 90 -6.29 -16.87 2.34
CA ASN A 90 -7.54 -16.49 1.67
C ASN A 90 -7.32 -15.36 0.66
N LEU A 91 -6.46 -14.40 1.01
CA LEU A 91 -6.15 -13.30 0.12
C LEU A 91 -5.29 -13.73 -1.05
N GLU A 92 -4.29 -14.58 -0.80
CA GLU A 92 -3.50 -15.21 -1.85
C GLU A 92 -4.40 -15.97 -2.82
N LYS A 93 -5.41 -16.71 -2.32
CA LYS A 93 -6.39 -17.39 -3.16
C LYS A 93 -7.21 -16.42 -4.02
N CYS A 94 -7.71 -15.33 -3.44
CA CYS A 94 -8.48 -14.31 -4.18
C CYS A 94 -7.64 -13.66 -5.29
N LEU A 95 -6.40 -13.28 -4.99
CA LEU A 95 -5.48 -12.71 -5.97
C LEU A 95 -5.13 -13.72 -7.07
N ASN A 96 -4.91 -14.98 -6.68
CA ASN A 96 -4.63 -16.06 -7.62
C ASN A 96 -5.78 -16.30 -8.58
N GLU A 97 -7.04 -16.26 -8.13
CA GLU A 97 -8.19 -16.42 -9.02
C GLU A 97 -8.23 -15.34 -10.11
N THR A 98 -7.93 -14.09 -9.75
CA THR A 98 -7.92 -12.96 -10.70
C THR A 98 -6.73 -13.05 -11.66
N LEU A 99 -5.51 -13.20 -11.12
CA LEU A 99 -4.29 -13.24 -11.94
C LEU A 99 -4.21 -14.48 -12.83
N LEU A 100 -4.74 -15.61 -12.37
CA LEU A 100 -4.75 -16.84 -13.16
C LEU A 100 -5.71 -16.70 -14.35
N LYS A 101 -6.84 -16.05 -14.15
CA LYS A 101 -7.83 -15.82 -15.21
C LYS A 101 -7.31 -14.88 -16.28
N ASP A 102 -6.71 -13.76 -15.88
CA ASP A 102 -6.38 -12.68 -16.81
C ASP A 102 -4.98 -12.84 -17.43
N TYR A 103 -4.04 -13.45 -16.70
CA TYR A 103 -2.62 -13.54 -17.10
C TYR A 103 -2.05 -14.96 -17.07
N SER A 104 -2.81 -15.97 -16.62
CA SER A 104 -2.28 -17.33 -16.37
C SER A 104 -1.10 -17.34 -15.38
N LEU A 105 -1.09 -16.39 -14.44
CA LEU A 105 -0.08 -16.25 -13.39
C LEU A 105 -0.73 -16.36 -12.01
N LYS A 106 0.10 -16.54 -11.00
CA LYS A 106 -0.27 -16.53 -9.59
C LYS A 106 0.55 -15.50 -8.85
N ALA A 107 0.06 -15.08 -7.70
CA ALA A 107 0.78 -14.24 -6.76
C ALA A 107 1.13 -15.05 -5.52
N ARG A 108 2.38 -14.95 -5.07
CA ARG A 108 2.81 -15.43 -3.76
C ARG A 108 2.96 -14.25 -2.81
N VAL A 109 2.13 -14.19 -1.79
CA VAL A 109 2.08 -13.05 -0.86
C VAL A 109 3.35 -13.02 -0.02
N ARG A 110 4.04 -11.89 -0.04
CA ARG A 110 5.20 -11.59 0.80
C ARG A 110 4.74 -10.93 2.08
N GLU A 111 4.11 -9.77 1.96
CA GLU A 111 3.68 -8.92 3.06
C GLU A 111 2.21 -8.53 2.88
N LEU A 112 1.52 -8.35 3.99
CA LEU A 112 0.11 -8.04 4.04
C LEU A 112 -0.15 -7.06 5.18
N SER A 113 -0.71 -5.90 4.84
CA SER A 113 -1.18 -4.92 5.80
C SER A 113 -2.65 -4.62 5.54
N CYS A 114 -3.48 -4.68 6.58
CA CYS A 114 -4.92 -4.45 6.46
C CYS A 114 -5.36 -3.33 7.40
N ALA A 115 -6.07 -2.36 6.84
CA ALA A 115 -6.67 -1.26 7.55
C ALA A 115 -8.19 -1.45 7.66
N LYS A 116 -8.72 -1.02 8.80
CA LYS A 116 -10.15 -0.88 9.03
C LYS A 116 -10.42 0.52 9.54
N ARG A 117 -11.63 1.02 9.31
CA ARG A 117 -12.03 2.36 9.73
C ARG A 117 -11.81 2.63 11.23
N ASP A 118 -12.02 1.63 12.07
CA ASP A 118 -11.95 1.76 13.53
C ASP A 118 -10.61 1.31 14.12
N GLU A 119 -9.64 0.93 13.27
CA GLU A 119 -8.36 0.35 13.67
C GLU A 119 -7.23 1.33 13.33
N PHE A 120 -7.32 2.57 13.82
CA PHE A 120 -6.16 3.46 13.88
C PHE A 120 -5.19 2.89 14.91
N GLN A 121 -4.13 2.24 14.43
CA GLN A 121 -3.05 1.79 15.29
C GLN A 121 -2.22 3.02 15.65
N VAL A 122 -2.32 3.44 16.92
CA VAL A 122 -1.53 4.54 17.47
C VAL A 122 -0.20 3.95 17.92
N ASP A 123 0.86 4.29 17.20
CA ASP A 123 2.20 3.84 17.54
C ASP A 123 2.85 4.78 18.56
N ALA A 124 3.91 4.33 19.23
CA ALA A 124 4.63 5.15 20.20
C ALA A 124 5.14 6.48 19.58
N LEU A 125 5.44 6.47 18.28
CA LEU A 125 5.86 7.66 17.55
C LEU A 125 4.75 8.70 17.47
N ASP A 126 3.50 8.29 17.28
CA ASP A 126 2.34 9.19 17.22
C ASP A 126 2.10 9.87 18.55
N ILE A 127 2.24 9.12 19.65
CA ILE A 127 2.14 9.65 21.01
C ILE A 127 3.24 10.69 21.26
N VAL A 128 4.49 10.39 20.91
CA VAL A 128 5.62 11.31 21.07
C VAL A 128 5.41 12.59 20.23
N ALA A 129 4.99 12.45 18.98
CA ALA A 129 4.70 13.57 18.11
C ALA A 129 3.60 14.47 18.70
N ALA A 130 2.52 13.88 19.25
CA ALA A 130 1.45 14.62 19.91
C ALA A 130 1.96 15.45 21.10
N PHE A 131 2.84 14.88 21.95
CA PHE A 131 3.45 15.61 23.06
C PHE A 131 4.34 16.77 22.59
N ILE A 132 5.11 16.59 21.51
CA ILE A 132 5.95 17.64 20.94
C ILE A 132 5.07 18.79 20.43
N PHE A 133 4.04 18.50 19.64
CA PHE A 133 3.13 19.53 19.14
C PHE A 133 2.41 20.28 20.27
N PHE A 134 1.95 19.56 21.28
CA PHE A 134 1.33 20.17 22.45
C PHE A 134 2.29 21.11 23.20
N SER A 135 3.54 20.70 23.38
CA SER A 135 4.57 21.52 24.05
C SER A 135 4.89 22.79 23.25
N ILE A 136 4.99 22.70 21.92
CA ILE A 136 5.21 23.87 21.05
C ILE A 136 4.04 24.85 21.18
N LEU A 137 2.79 24.35 21.15
CA LEU A 137 1.61 25.20 21.32
C LEU A 137 1.62 25.92 22.68
N LEU A 138 1.95 25.21 23.77
CA LEU A 138 2.06 25.83 25.09
C LEU A 138 3.10 26.94 25.12
N ILE A 139 4.30 26.72 24.56
CA ILE A 139 5.35 27.75 24.51
C ILE A 139 4.88 28.97 23.73
N ASN A 140 4.19 28.78 22.60
CA ASN A 140 3.66 29.90 21.81
C ASN A 140 2.56 30.67 22.57
N VAL A 141 1.69 29.96 23.28
CA VAL A 141 0.64 30.59 24.11
C VAL A 141 1.27 31.38 25.26
N ILE A 142 2.23 30.80 25.98
CA ILE A 142 2.94 31.48 27.07
C ILE A 142 3.66 32.72 26.54
N GLY A 143 4.44 32.59 25.46
CA GLY A 143 5.14 33.73 24.86
C GLY A 143 4.20 34.84 24.38
N THR A 144 3.01 34.48 23.87
CA THR A 144 1.99 35.46 23.48
C THR A 144 1.42 36.18 24.71
N VAL A 145 1.12 35.43 25.77
CA VAL A 145 0.63 36.00 27.04
C VAL A 145 1.67 36.94 27.65
N ASP A 146 2.92 36.51 27.71
CA ASP A 146 4.03 37.31 28.25
C ASP A 146 4.27 38.58 27.42
N ASP A 147 4.21 38.52 26.08
CA ASP A 147 4.33 39.69 25.21
C ASP A 147 3.21 40.72 25.44
N VAL A 148 1.97 40.26 25.63
CA VAL A 148 0.82 41.13 25.93
C VAL A 148 0.99 41.79 27.30
N PHE A 149 1.32 41.03 28.34
CA PHE A 149 1.55 41.58 29.68
C PHE A 149 2.74 42.54 29.73
N SER A 150 3.81 42.24 29.01
CA SER A 150 4.99 43.11 28.92
C SER A 150 4.68 44.44 28.22
N LYS A 151 3.84 44.41 27.17
CA LYS A 151 3.33 45.62 26.51
C LYS A 151 2.41 46.45 27.39
N GLU A 152 1.55 45.81 28.18
CA GLU A 152 0.67 46.51 29.13
C GLU A 152 1.49 47.22 30.22
N HIS A 153 2.56 46.58 30.72
CA HIS A 153 3.44 47.17 31.73
C HIS A 153 4.41 48.25 31.19
N SER A 154 4.76 48.21 29.90
CA SER A 154 5.64 49.20 29.25
C SER A 154 4.89 50.43 28.68
N GLY A 155 3.56 50.49 28.81
CA GLY A 155 2.70 51.56 28.26
C GLY A 155 2.21 52.60 29.26
N THR A 156 2.93 52.81 30.38
CA THR A 156 2.73 53.97 31.28
C THR A 156 3.92 54.91 31.24
#